data_AF-A0A349M0J6-F1
#
_entry.id   AF-A0A349M0J6-F1
#
_cell.length_a   1.000
_cell.length_b   1.000
_cell.length_c   1.000
_cell.angle_alpha   90.00
_cell.angle_beta   90.00
_cell.angle_gamma   90.00
#
_symmetry.space_group_name_H-M   'P 1'
#
loop_
_entity.id
_entity.type
_entity.pdbx_description
1 polymer ?
#
loop_
_entity_poly.entity_id
_entity_poly.type
_entity_poly.pdbx_seq_one_letter_code
_entity_poly.pdbx_strand_id
1 'polypeptide(L)'
;APKRSAPDLPALVPVELPSAVLPRKRRRGLFIALIALLIVVLIGSGVGTYFVFFPRGHTTGNTPPAIPIVGHTFFISSGLISTNPESNQGITDQLQVNMEKIPPPQSGQSYYAWLLSVSQADWKPISLGKLAFNPDGTASLTYAGDAEHTDLLANNSRFLITEEDAGTPPPSPSLDQSTWRYYAEFSQKPGLQDPKKYSLYDHIQHLLAADPKLKDAGLNGGLDIWLFRNTEKIVEWSGSARDAWNSKSAAGADLIRRQLSRILAYLDGTIYYHIELPGESLRVDPTIAKVALLEFDVEKQDPPGYLYHIGTRHLHALIQLPDASPDQKELAVRISKAIDNVNVWLQTVHNDALKLFKMTNGQLFGDDGRLLLDELATQANYAFVGQINPYTSQVKEGVVQVHYNIQRLATFEIRECTSSHPCAL
;
A
#
# COMPACT_ATOMS: atom_id res chain seq x y z
N ALA A 1 -81.06 9.92 54.39
CA ALA A 1 -80.94 9.16 53.13
C ALA A 1 -79.53 9.38 52.58
N PRO A 2 -78.71 8.32 52.42
CA PRO A 2 -77.28 8.46 52.11
C PRO A 2 -77.02 8.69 50.62
N LYS A 3 -76.09 9.60 50.32
CA LYS A 3 -75.59 9.92 48.98
C LYS A 3 -74.56 8.87 48.54
N ARG A 4 -74.70 8.37 47.31
CA ARG A 4 -73.82 7.38 46.67
C ARG A 4 -72.46 8.02 46.34
N SER A 5 -71.40 7.35 46.77
CA SER A 5 -70.00 7.62 46.43
C SER A 5 -69.67 7.09 45.03
N ALA A 6 -68.96 7.88 44.23
CA ALA A 6 -68.38 7.45 42.96
C ALA A 6 -67.14 6.57 43.21
N PRO A 7 -66.82 5.59 42.33
CA PRO A 7 -65.63 4.77 42.47
C PRO A 7 -64.38 5.46 41.92
N ASP A 8 -63.29 5.42 42.70
CA ASP A 8 -61.95 5.84 42.31
C ASP A 8 -61.38 4.92 41.21
N LEU A 9 -60.86 5.53 40.14
CA LEU A 9 -60.08 4.84 39.10
C LEU A 9 -58.63 4.65 39.58
N PRO A 10 -58.00 3.48 39.35
CA PRO A 10 -56.62 3.24 39.75
C PRO A 10 -55.62 4.04 38.91
N ALA A 11 -54.59 4.57 39.58
CA ALA A 11 -53.47 5.28 38.98
C ALA A 11 -52.67 4.38 38.02
N LEU A 12 -52.36 4.92 36.83
CA LEU A 12 -51.47 4.29 35.85
C LEU A 12 -50.03 4.23 36.38
N VAL A 13 -49.51 3.02 36.56
CA VAL A 13 -48.09 2.77 36.83
C VAL A 13 -47.31 2.95 35.52
N PRO A 14 -46.23 3.76 35.46
CA PRO A 14 -45.40 3.84 34.27
C PRO A 14 -44.70 2.51 33.99
N VAL A 15 -44.85 1.99 32.77
CA VAL A 15 -44.12 0.82 32.27
C VAL A 15 -42.67 1.23 32.05
N GLU A 16 -41.75 0.65 32.81
CA GLU A 16 -40.31 0.78 32.63
C GLU A 16 -39.89 -0.03 31.38
N LEU A 17 -39.42 0.66 30.34
CA LEU A 17 -38.91 0.04 29.11
C LEU A 17 -37.61 -0.72 29.42
N PRO A 18 -37.41 -1.95 28.91
CA PRO A 18 -36.17 -2.67 29.12
C PRO A 18 -35.01 -1.93 28.45
N SER A 19 -33.97 -1.66 29.24
CA SER A 19 -32.72 -1.03 28.80
C SER A 19 -32.14 -1.74 27.57
N ALA A 20 -31.97 -0.98 26.49
CA ALA A 20 -31.31 -1.45 25.28
C ALA A 20 -29.86 -1.88 25.60
N VAL A 21 -29.55 -3.15 25.36
CA VAL A 21 -28.18 -3.66 25.43
C VAL A 21 -27.40 -3.02 24.28
N LEU A 22 -26.49 -2.10 24.60
CA LEU A 22 -25.58 -1.50 23.63
C LEU A 22 -24.74 -2.61 22.94
N PRO A 23 -24.63 -2.61 21.60
CA PRO A 23 -23.79 -3.58 20.90
C PRO A 23 -22.33 -3.35 21.28
N ARG A 24 -21.66 -4.41 21.75
CA ARG A 24 -20.25 -4.42 22.16
C ARG A 24 -19.32 -4.18 20.96
N LYS A 25 -19.18 -2.92 20.56
CA LYS A 25 -18.32 -2.45 19.45
C LYS A 25 -16.85 -2.28 19.85
N ARG A 26 -16.32 -3.18 20.71
CA ARG A 26 -14.99 -2.98 21.35
C ARG A 26 -13.93 -4.02 21.02
N ARG A 27 -14.11 -4.82 19.96
CA ARG A 27 -13.07 -5.76 19.50
C ARG A 27 -12.43 -5.38 18.16
N ARG A 28 -13.14 -4.71 17.25
CA ARG A 28 -12.56 -4.30 15.96
C ARG A 28 -11.44 -3.26 16.10
N GLY A 29 -11.61 -2.25 16.95
CA GLY A 29 -10.57 -1.23 17.18
C GLY A 29 -9.30 -1.80 17.85
N LEU A 30 -9.46 -2.80 18.72
CA LEU A 30 -8.31 -3.47 19.36
C LEU A 30 -7.57 -4.37 18.37
N PHE A 31 -8.28 -5.06 17.47
CA PHE A 31 -7.67 -5.84 16.40
C PHE A 31 -6.94 -4.95 15.39
N ILE A 32 -7.52 -3.80 15.01
CA ILE A 32 -6.86 -2.83 14.14
C ILE A 32 -5.62 -2.24 14.82
N ALA A 33 -5.72 -1.86 16.11
CA ALA A 33 -4.57 -1.37 16.88
C ALA A 33 -3.47 -2.42 17.05
N LEU A 34 -3.83 -3.70 17.24
CA LEU A 34 -2.87 -4.80 17.35
C LEU A 34 -2.22 -5.12 16.00
N ILE A 35 -2.96 -5.06 14.89
CA ILE A 35 -2.40 -5.22 13.54
C ILE A 35 -1.47 -4.05 13.21
N ALA A 36 -1.88 -2.81 13.50
CA ALA A 36 -1.03 -1.63 13.33
C ALA A 36 0.24 -1.71 14.20
N LEU A 37 0.13 -2.14 15.47
CA LEU A 37 1.28 -2.35 16.35
C LEU A 37 2.18 -3.47 15.82
N LEU A 38 1.60 -4.57 15.32
CA LEU A 38 2.35 -5.67 14.71
C LEU A 38 3.08 -5.21 13.45
N ILE A 39 2.47 -4.35 12.63
CA ILE A 39 3.07 -3.72 11.45
C ILE A 39 4.23 -2.80 11.87
N VAL A 40 4.04 -1.94 12.88
CA VAL A 40 5.11 -1.08 13.41
C VAL A 40 6.28 -1.89 13.97
N VAL A 41 6.01 -3.00 14.67
CA VAL A 41 7.04 -3.90 15.21
C VAL A 41 7.73 -4.73 14.12
N LEU A 42 7.00 -5.17 13.09
CA LEU A 42 7.54 -5.93 11.96
C LEU A 42 8.35 -5.04 11.00
N ILE A 43 7.94 -3.80 10.78
CA ILE A 43 8.70 -2.81 10.00
C ILE A 43 9.93 -2.35 10.80
N GLY A 44 9.77 -2.06 12.09
CA GLY A 44 10.87 -1.65 12.97
C GLY A 44 11.94 -2.72 13.17
N SER A 45 11.55 -4.00 13.21
CA SER A 45 12.50 -5.12 13.36
C SER A 45 12.98 -5.70 12.03
N GLY A 46 12.16 -5.69 10.98
CA GLY A 46 12.48 -6.26 9.67
C GLY A 46 13.35 -5.36 8.80
N VAL A 47 13.18 -4.03 8.88
CA VAL A 47 13.97 -3.09 8.05
C VAL A 47 15.36 -2.88 8.63
N GLY A 48 15.51 -2.75 9.95
CA GLY A 48 16.82 -2.61 10.59
C GLY A 48 17.71 -3.86 10.49
N THR A 49 17.13 -5.06 10.46
CA THR A 49 17.91 -6.30 10.37
C THR A 49 18.30 -6.66 8.93
N TYR A 50 17.48 -6.34 7.92
CA TYR A 50 17.81 -6.64 6.52
C TYR A 50 19.10 -5.91 6.06
N PHE A 51 19.29 -4.64 6.43
CA PHE A 51 20.51 -3.91 6.04
C PHE A 51 21.77 -4.28 6.84
N VAL A 52 21.61 -4.95 8.00
CA VAL A 52 22.74 -5.44 8.81
C VAL A 52 23.21 -6.83 8.35
N PHE A 53 22.34 -7.66 7.75
CA PHE A 53 22.63 -9.08 7.47
C PHE A 53 22.84 -9.47 6.00
N PHE A 54 22.72 -8.56 5.03
CA PHE A 54 23.04 -8.88 3.62
C PHE A 54 24.47 -8.43 3.27
N PRO A 55 25.39 -9.36 2.92
CA PRO A 55 26.74 -9.01 2.51
C PRO A 55 26.69 -8.21 1.21
N ARG A 56 27.38 -7.06 1.17
CA ARG A 56 27.63 -6.31 -0.07
C ARG A 56 28.23 -7.24 -1.11
N GLY A 57 27.55 -7.42 -2.24
CA GLY A 57 28.12 -8.12 -3.38
C GLY A 57 29.38 -7.40 -3.85
N HIS A 58 30.54 -8.03 -3.69
CA HIS A 58 31.80 -7.55 -4.27
C HIS A 58 31.73 -7.69 -5.79
N THR A 59 31.30 -6.62 -6.48
CA THR A 59 31.51 -6.49 -7.92
C THR A 59 32.95 -6.03 -8.14
N THR A 60 33.81 -6.98 -8.50
CA THR A 60 35.15 -6.70 -9.05
C THR A 60 35.00 -6.22 -10.49
N GLY A 61 34.65 -4.95 -10.67
CA GLY A 61 34.64 -4.25 -11.95
C GLY A 61 35.16 -2.83 -11.76
N ASN A 62 36.06 -2.38 -12.63
CA ASN A 62 36.60 -1.01 -12.65
C ASN A 62 35.52 0.02 -13.04
N THR A 63 34.56 0.26 -12.15
CA THR A 63 33.69 1.44 -12.21
C THR A 63 34.36 2.59 -11.46
N PRO A 64 34.21 3.85 -11.93
CA PRO A 64 34.71 5.02 -11.20
C PRO A 64 34.19 5.03 -9.76
N PRO A 65 34.93 5.61 -8.80
CA PRO A 65 34.54 5.58 -7.40
C PRO A 65 33.18 6.24 -7.22
N ALA A 66 32.16 5.43 -6.97
CA ALA A 66 30.83 5.91 -6.64
C ALA A 66 30.90 6.63 -5.28
N ILE A 67 30.26 7.80 -5.17
CA ILE A 67 30.12 8.51 -3.89
C ILE A 67 29.46 7.54 -2.90
N PRO A 68 30.04 7.36 -1.69
CA PRO A 68 29.44 6.46 -0.71
C PRO A 68 28.03 6.93 -0.33
N ILE A 69 27.11 5.98 -0.26
CA ILE A 69 25.79 6.18 0.32
C ILE A 69 25.98 6.26 1.84
N VAL A 70 25.51 7.36 2.44
CA VAL A 70 25.66 7.68 3.86
C VAL A 70 24.33 7.64 4.62
N GLY A 71 23.25 7.27 3.94
CA GLY A 71 21.94 7.14 4.56
C GLY A 71 20.84 6.78 3.58
N HIS A 72 19.66 6.56 4.13
CA HIS A 72 18.45 6.27 3.40
C HIS A 72 17.29 7.08 3.95
N THR A 73 16.40 7.51 3.05
CA THR A 73 15.09 8.04 3.41
C THR A 73 14.01 7.22 2.73
N PHE A 74 12.98 6.82 3.48
CA PHE A 74 11.88 6.01 2.95
C PHE A 74 10.54 6.64 3.27
N PHE A 75 9.65 6.58 2.28
CA PHE A 75 8.25 6.98 2.44
C PHE A 75 7.48 5.90 3.19
N ILE A 76 6.58 6.33 4.05
CA ILE A 76 5.70 5.48 4.84
C ILE A 76 4.27 5.99 4.61
N SER A 77 3.33 5.06 4.51
CA SER A 77 1.90 5.38 4.54
C SER A 77 1.38 5.20 5.97
N SER A 78 0.75 6.22 6.54
CA SER A 78 0.19 6.19 7.90
C SER A 78 -0.93 5.16 8.07
N GLY A 79 -1.51 4.70 6.96
CA GLY A 79 -2.64 3.78 6.95
C GLY A 79 -3.96 4.45 7.32
N LEU A 80 -4.01 5.80 7.32
CA LEU A 80 -5.26 6.55 7.35
C LEU A 80 -6.02 6.34 6.05
N ILE A 81 -6.74 5.22 5.99
CA ILE A 81 -7.47 4.80 4.81
C ILE A 81 -8.81 5.53 4.77
N SER A 82 -8.90 6.53 3.89
CA SER A 82 -10.19 7.13 3.55
C SER A 82 -11.08 6.11 2.83
N THR A 83 -12.37 6.10 3.17
CA THR A 83 -13.39 5.33 2.45
C THR A 83 -13.77 5.96 1.12
N ASN A 84 -13.34 7.20 0.86
CA ASN A 84 -13.57 7.87 -0.41
C ASN A 84 -12.51 7.40 -1.44
N PRO A 85 -12.89 6.78 -2.57
CA PRO A 85 -11.95 6.41 -3.63
C PRO A 85 -11.24 7.60 -4.28
N GLU A 86 -11.75 8.82 -4.08
CA GLU A 86 -11.14 10.08 -4.54
C GLU A 86 -10.14 10.66 -3.53
N SER A 87 -9.91 10.02 -2.38
CA SER A 87 -8.99 10.54 -1.36
C SER A 87 -7.63 9.83 -1.45
N ASN A 88 -6.55 10.61 -1.49
CA ASN A 88 -5.17 10.14 -1.37
C ASN A 88 -4.57 10.32 0.03
N GLN A 89 -5.35 10.80 1.00
CA GLN A 89 -4.89 10.96 2.38
C GLN A 89 -4.33 9.66 2.95
N GLY A 90 -3.22 9.76 3.66
CA GLY A 90 -2.60 8.63 4.36
C GLY A 90 -1.74 7.72 3.48
N ILE A 91 -1.52 8.07 2.22
CA ILE A 91 -0.63 7.38 1.27
C ILE A 91 0.66 8.18 1.18
N THR A 92 1.81 7.52 1.43
CA THR A 92 3.15 8.15 1.34
C THR A 92 3.22 9.52 2.05
N ASP A 93 2.54 9.64 3.18
CA ASP A 93 2.34 10.87 3.96
C ASP A 93 3.35 11.03 5.10
N GLN A 94 4.21 10.03 5.32
CA GLN A 94 5.23 10.02 6.35
C GLN A 94 6.61 9.72 5.75
N LEU A 95 7.66 10.16 6.44
CA LEU A 95 9.04 9.91 6.05
C LEU A 95 9.88 9.49 7.25
N GLN A 96 10.79 8.55 7.03
CA GLN A 96 11.84 8.22 7.98
C GLN A 96 13.20 8.34 7.32
N VAL A 97 14.09 9.06 7.98
CA VAL A 97 15.47 9.33 7.56
C VAL A 97 16.40 8.63 8.52
N ASN A 98 17.33 7.83 7.99
CA ASN A 98 18.39 7.19 8.76
C ASN A 98 19.73 7.47 8.06
N MET A 99 20.66 8.05 8.80
CA MET A 99 22.01 8.39 8.36
C MET A 99 23.03 7.61 9.19
N GLU A 100 24.12 7.22 8.56
CA GLU A 100 25.24 6.54 9.20
C GLU A 100 26.57 7.14 8.74
N LYS A 101 27.54 7.18 9.66
CA LYS A 101 28.92 7.60 9.39
C LYS A 101 29.02 9.05 8.90
N ILE A 102 28.15 9.91 9.41
CA ILE A 102 28.23 11.35 9.15
C ILE A 102 28.99 12.08 10.26
N PRO A 103 29.78 13.13 9.95
CA PRO A 103 30.43 13.96 10.95
C PRO A 103 29.42 14.73 11.82
N PRO A 104 29.79 15.09 13.05
CA PRO A 104 28.97 15.99 13.87
C PRO A 104 28.83 17.35 13.17
N PRO A 105 27.68 18.03 13.33
CA PRO A 105 27.54 19.39 12.84
C PRO A 105 28.52 20.33 13.57
N GLN A 106 28.91 21.42 12.90
CA GLN A 106 29.75 22.47 13.43
C GLN A 106 29.16 23.07 14.70
N SER A 107 30.02 23.64 15.54
CA SER A 107 29.60 24.27 16.79
C SER A 107 28.54 25.34 16.54
N GLY A 108 27.38 25.21 17.18
CA GLY A 108 26.23 26.10 17.00
C GLY A 108 25.34 25.77 15.80
N GLN A 109 25.67 24.76 15.00
CA GLN A 109 24.88 24.33 13.84
C GLN A 109 24.13 23.01 14.09
N SER A 110 23.21 22.69 13.19
CA SER A 110 22.43 21.44 13.18
C SER A 110 22.04 21.06 11.77
N TYR A 111 21.85 19.76 11.55
CA TYR A 111 21.34 19.24 10.29
C TYR A 111 19.81 19.37 10.23
N TYR A 112 19.31 19.98 9.15
CA TYR A 112 17.89 20.13 8.86
C TYR A 112 17.56 19.42 7.53
N ALA A 113 16.49 18.64 7.51
CA ALA A 113 16.05 17.91 6.33
C ALA A 113 14.86 18.59 5.64
N TRP A 114 14.87 18.47 4.32
CA TRP A 114 13.89 19.07 3.43
C TRP A 114 13.48 18.08 2.36
N LEU A 115 12.18 18.03 2.08
CA LEU A 115 11.67 17.38 0.88
C LEU A 115 11.40 18.45 -0.17
N LEU A 116 11.87 18.23 -1.39
CA LEU A 116 11.83 19.21 -2.48
C LEU A 116 11.02 18.68 -3.66
N SER A 117 10.34 19.62 -4.33
CA SER A 117 9.50 19.36 -5.49
C SER A 117 10.30 18.91 -6.71
N VAL A 118 9.61 18.25 -7.65
CA VAL A 118 10.16 17.84 -8.95
C VAL A 118 10.63 19.06 -9.77
N SER A 119 9.82 20.12 -9.78
CA SER A 119 10.07 21.35 -10.52
C SER A 119 10.67 22.42 -9.61
N GLN A 120 11.76 23.05 -10.05
CA GLN A 120 12.32 24.23 -9.39
C GLN A 120 11.40 25.46 -9.51
N ALA A 121 10.57 25.55 -10.56
CA ALA A 121 9.66 26.69 -10.74
C ALA A 121 8.55 26.71 -9.68
N ASP A 122 8.23 25.56 -9.09
CA ASP A 122 7.20 25.36 -8.07
C ASP A 122 7.81 25.03 -6.69
N TRP A 123 9.05 25.48 -6.45
CA TRP A 123 9.81 25.13 -5.26
C TRP A 123 9.10 25.55 -3.98
N LYS A 124 8.42 24.58 -3.36
CA LYS A 124 7.82 24.67 -2.03
C LYS A 124 8.47 23.61 -1.16
N PRO A 125 9.61 23.92 -0.53
CA PRO A 125 10.30 22.97 0.33
C PRO A 125 9.40 22.60 1.51
N ILE A 126 9.29 21.31 1.80
CA ILE A 126 8.64 20.83 3.01
C ILE A 126 9.72 20.66 4.08
N SER A 127 9.59 21.40 5.18
CA SER A 127 10.45 21.22 6.35
C SER A 127 10.12 19.91 7.03
N LEU A 128 11.08 18.98 7.04
CA LEU A 128 10.91 17.68 7.72
C LEU A 128 11.36 17.77 9.18
N GLY A 129 12.30 18.68 9.48
CA GLY A 129 12.77 18.98 10.84
C GLY A 129 14.27 18.77 11.02
N LYS A 130 14.70 18.91 12.27
CA LYS A 130 16.10 18.75 12.71
C LYS A 130 16.42 17.27 12.92
N LEU A 131 17.53 16.78 12.36
CA LEU A 131 18.00 15.43 12.60
C LEU A 131 18.50 15.27 14.04
N ALA A 132 18.12 14.17 14.68
CA ALA A 132 18.67 13.73 15.95
C ALA A 132 20.01 13.03 15.71
N PHE A 133 21.12 13.74 15.97
CA PHE A 133 22.48 13.24 15.80
C PHE A 133 22.99 12.55 17.07
N ASN A 134 23.66 11.41 16.89
CA ASN A 134 24.29 10.64 17.95
C ASN A 134 25.83 10.69 17.82
N PRO A 135 26.58 10.67 18.94
CA PRO A 135 28.05 10.70 18.92
C PRO A 135 28.74 9.56 18.15
N ASP A 136 28.02 8.47 17.85
CA ASP A 136 28.51 7.34 17.05
C ASP A 136 28.48 7.60 15.53
N GLY A 137 28.08 8.81 15.11
CA GLY A 137 27.97 9.21 13.71
C GLY A 137 26.68 8.77 13.04
N THR A 138 25.69 8.30 13.81
CA THR A 138 24.33 8.06 13.31
C THR A 138 23.46 9.29 13.48
N ALA A 139 22.50 9.48 12.58
CA ALA A 139 21.46 10.48 12.76
C ALA A 139 20.12 10.00 12.21
N SER A 140 19.03 10.44 12.81
CA SER A 140 17.69 10.02 12.39
C SER A 140 16.66 11.14 12.48
N LEU A 141 15.59 11.00 11.71
CA LEU A 141 14.42 11.87 11.75
C LEU A 141 13.19 11.06 11.36
N THR A 142 12.08 11.31 12.05
CA THR A 142 10.75 10.82 11.65
C THR A 142 9.86 12.03 11.41
N TYR A 143 9.32 12.15 10.20
CA TYR A 143 8.28 13.11 9.86
C TYR A 143 6.93 12.38 9.83
N ALA A 144 6.02 12.79 10.73
CA ALA A 144 4.75 12.10 10.96
C ALA A 144 3.63 12.47 9.97
N GLY A 145 3.90 13.37 9.02
CA GLY A 145 2.90 13.94 8.13
C GLY A 145 2.42 15.32 8.58
N ASP A 146 1.75 16.03 7.67
CA ASP A 146 0.99 17.23 8.00
C ASP A 146 -0.43 16.86 8.49
N ALA A 147 -1.21 17.87 8.88
CA ALA A 147 -2.56 17.65 9.39
C ALA A 147 -3.54 17.08 8.34
N GLU A 148 -3.23 17.27 7.06
CA GLU A 148 -4.05 16.80 5.94
C GLU A 148 -3.62 15.41 5.46
N HIS A 149 -2.54 14.85 6.03
CA HIS A 149 -1.92 13.61 5.60
C HIS A 149 -1.62 13.60 4.09
N THR A 150 -1.03 14.71 3.63
CA THR A 150 -0.71 14.94 2.22
C THR A 150 0.23 13.86 1.68
N ASP A 151 -0.07 13.36 0.49
CA ASP A 151 0.83 12.47 -0.24
C ASP A 151 2.12 13.22 -0.64
N LEU A 152 3.21 12.88 0.04
CA LEU A 152 4.49 13.54 -0.13
C LEU A 152 5.17 13.12 -1.44
N LEU A 153 4.91 11.92 -1.94
CA LEU A 153 5.54 11.41 -3.15
C LEU A 153 4.89 11.98 -4.42
N ALA A 154 3.63 12.44 -4.33
CA ALA A 154 2.87 12.96 -5.47
C ALA A 154 3.56 14.11 -6.22
N ASN A 155 4.32 14.96 -5.54
CA ASN A 155 4.96 16.13 -6.16
C ASN A 155 6.44 16.33 -5.77
N ASN A 156 7.02 15.41 -4.99
CA ASN A 156 8.38 15.54 -4.50
C ASN A 156 9.24 14.35 -4.90
N SER A 157 10.41 14.64 -5.46
CA SER A 157 11.35 13.63 -5.96
C SER A 157 12.77 13.83 -5.45
N ARG A 158 12.97 14.73 -4.50
CA ARG A 158 14.28 15.19 -4.05
C ARG A 158 14.31 15.39 -2.55
N PHE A 159 15.47 15.12 -1.97
CA PHE A 159 15.72 15.22 -0.54
C PHE A 159 17.04 15.95 -0.31
N LEU A 160 17.04 16.91 0.61
CA LEU A 160 18.19 17.75 0.92
C LEU A 160 18.40 17.83 2.43
N ILE A 161 19.65 17.73 2.86
CA ILE A 161 20.07 18.06 4.21
C ILE A 161 21.01 19.26 4.16
N THR A 162 20.64 20.30 4.88
CA THR A 162 21.45 21.50 5.11
C THR A 162 22.01 21.50 6.52
N GLU A 163 23.12 22.19 6.71
CA GLU A 163 23.72 22.47 8.01
C GLU A 163 23.58 23.96 8.32
N GLU A 164 22.71 24.29 9.27
CA GLU A 164 22.28 25.67 9.55
C GLU A 164 22.27 25.96 11.05
N ASP A 165 22.04 27.22 11.43
CA ASP A 165 22.02 27.67 12.83
C ASP A 165 21.05 26.86 13.69
N ALA A 166 21.53 26.36 14.83
CA ALA A 166 20.74 25.52 15.73
C ALA A 166 19.80 26.30 16.65
N GLY A 167 20.01 27.61 16.79
CA GLY A 167 19.28 28.48 17.72
C GLY A 167 17.88 28.83 17.23
N THR A 168 17.68 28.93 15.91
CA THR A 168 16.36 29.15 15.31
C THR A 168 16.17 28.21 14.12
N PRO A 169 15.17 27.31 14.13
CA PRO A 169 14.89 26.45 12.99
C PRO A 169 14.64 27.29 11.72
N PRO A 170 15.36 27.03 10.63
CA PRO A 170 15.17 27.74 9.37
C PRO A 170 13.76 27.48 8.81
N PRO A 171 13.10 28.47 8.18
CA PRO A 171 11.79 28.28 7.55
C PRO A 171 11.86 27.64 6.16
N SER A 172 13.04 27.65 5.54
CA SER A 172 13.34 27.10 4.21
C SER A 172 14.81 26.71 4.15
N PRO A 173 15.23 25.78 3.28
CA PRO A 173 16.65 25.47 3.12
C PRO A 173 17.43 26.72 2.73
N SER A 174 18.62 26.91 3.31
CA SER A 174 19.54 27.98 2.92
C SER A 174 19.78 27.99 1.40
N LEU A 175 19.81 29.18 0.80
CA LEU A 175 20.18 29.35 -0.61
C LEU A 175 21.70 29.32 -0.84
N ASP A 176 22.48 29.39 0.24
CA ASP A 176 23.93 29.20 0.17
C ASP A 176 24.24 27.71 0.07
N GLN A 177 24.63 27.27 -1.13
CA GLN A 177 24.99 25.88 -1.41
C GLN A 177 26.16 25.36 -0.57
N SER A 178 26.97 26.25 0.04
CA SER A 178 28.04 25.84 0.95
C SER A 178 27.51 25.17 2.23
N THR A 179 26.25 25.42 2.58
CA THR A 179 25.56 24.82 3.73
C THR A 179 24.95 23.45 3.40
N TRP A 180 25.00 23.03 2.13
CA TRP A 180 24.35 21.81 1.68
C TRP A 180 25.29 20.64 1.86
N ARG A 181 24.85 19.63 2.62
CA ARG A 181 25.72 18.53 3.04
C ARG A 181 25.37 17.23 2.40
N TYR A 182 24.08 16.93 2.27
CA TYR A 182 23.64 15.65 1.73
C TYR A 182 22.43 15.81 0.82
N TYR A 183 22.35 14.96 -0.20
CA TYR A 183 21.31 15.02 -1.21
C TYR A 183 20.92 13.62 -1.69
N ALA A 184 19.68 13.48 -2.14
CA ALA A 184 19.19 12.34 -2.89
C ALA A 184 18.08 12.77 -3.86
N GLU A 185 17.91 12.02 -4.94
CA GLU A 185 16.79 12.20 -5.86
C GLU A 185 16.38 10.91 -6.55
N PHE A 186 15.12 10.87 -7.00
CA PHE A 186 14.69 9.92 -8.01
C PHE A 186 14.97 10.51 -9.39
N SER A 187 15.64 9.74 -10.24
CA SER A 187 15.94 10.19 -11.60
C SER A 187 14.66 10.50 -12.37
N GLN A 188 14.62 11.69 -12.94
CA GLN A 188 13.59 12.17 -13.89
C GLN A 188 13.98 11.88 -15.34
N LYS A 189 15.10 11.17 -15.58
CA LYS A 189 15.54 10.89 -16.96
C LYS A 189 14.59 9.88 -17.60
N PRO A 190 14.01 10.22 -18.77
CA PRO A 190 13.14 9.30 -19.49
C PRO A 190 13.82 7.99 -19.85
N GLY A 191 13.13 6.87 -19.64
CA GLY A 191 13.54 5.56 -20.14
C GLY A 191 13.54 5.55 -21.67
N LEU A 192 14.71 5.38 -22.29
CA LEU A 192 14.84 5.42 -23.75
C LEU A 192 14.12 4.28 -24.47
N GLN A 193 13.88 3.17 -23.77
CA GLN A 193 13.20 1.97 -24.30
C GLN A 193 11.71 1.92 -23.95
N ASP A 194 11.21 2.85 -23.12
CA ASP A 194 9.80 2.95 -22.80
C ASP A 194 9.09 3.81 -23.86
N PRO A 195 8.07 3.28 -24.59
CA PRO A 195 7.26 4.07 -25.51
C PRO A 195 6.61 5.31 -24.87
N LYS A 196 6.31 5.27 -23.56
CA LYS A 196 5.75 6.37 -22.79
C LYS A 196 6.81 7.30 -22.19
N LYS A 197 8.09 6.92 -22.30
CA LYS A 197 9.24 7.70 -21.84
C LYS A 197 9.19 8.02 -20.35
N TYR A 198 8.61 7.13 -19.54
CA TYR A 198 8.58 7.29 -18.10
C TYR A 198 10.00 7.17 -17.50
N SER A 199 10.24 7.98 -16.47
CA SER A 199 11.44 7.97 -15.65
C SER A 199 11.30 7.01 -14.46
N LEU A 200 12.37 6.87 -13.66
CA LEU A 200 12.31 6.11 -12.41
C LEU A 200 11.24 6.70 -11.47
N TYR A 201 11.20 8.03 -11.36
CA TYR A 201 10.21 8.70 -10.53
C TYR A 201 8.79 8.46 -11.02
N ASP A 202 8.53 8.55 -12.32
CA ASP A 202 7.19 8.31 -12.87
C ASP A 202 6.70 6.89 -12.53
N HIS A 203 7.55 5.86 -12.68
CA HIS A 203 7.15 4.50 -12.30
C HIS A 203 6.88 4.37 -10.80
N ILE A 204 7.69 4.97 -9.94
CA ILE A 204 7.49 4.96 -8.48
C ILE A 204 6.20 5.71 -8.11
N GLN A 205 5.93 6.85 -8.75
CA GLN A 205 4.73 7.64 -8.54
C GLN A 205 3.48 6.88 -9.00
N HIS A 206 3.50 6.25 -10.17
CA HIS A 206 2.38 5.44 -10.66
C HIS A 206 2.09 4.24 -9.76
N LEU A 207 3.14 3.63 -9.18
CA LEU A 207 2.96 2.53 -8.23
C LEU A 207 2.34 2.98 -6.90
N LEU A 208 2.74 4.14 -6.37
CA LEU A 208 2.41 4.53 -4.99
C LEU A 208 1.44 5.70 -4.85
N ALA A 209 1.62 6.77 -5.64
CA ALA A 209 0.99 8.07 -5.40
C ALA A 209 -0.14 8.41 -6.38
N ALA A 210 0.09 8.23 -7.69
CA ALA A 210 -0.90 8.57 -8.71
C ALA A 210 -0.59 7.84 -10.02
N ASP A 211 -1.46 6.94 -10.44
CA ASP A 211 -1.38 6.33 -11.76
C ASP A 211 -2.34 7.02 -12.77
N PRO A 212 -1.88 7.37 -13.98
CA PRO A 212 -2.72 8.08 -14.95
C PRO A 212 -3.93 7.25 -15.42
N LYS A 213 -3.79 5.93 -15.56
CA LYS A 213 -4.90 5.06 -15.99
C LYS A 213 -5.93 4.89 -14.89
N LEU A 214 -5.51 4.82 -13.63
CA LEU A 214 -6.42 4.83 -12.49
C LEU A 214 -7.17 6.16 -12.37
N LYS A 215 -6.46 7.28 -12.54
CA LYS A 215 -7.07 8.61 -12.53
C LYS A 215 -8.14 8.74 -13.61
N ASP A 216 -7.85 8.30 -14.83
CA ASP A 216 -8.82 8.27 -15.93
C ASP A 216 -10.03 7.35 -15.64
N ALA A 217 -9.84 6.31 -14.83
CA ALA A 217 -10.93 5.44 -14.35
C ALA A 217 -11.76 6.06 -13.20
N GLY A 218 -11.31 7.18 -12.62
CA GLY A 218 -11.93 7.85 -11.48
C GLY A 218 -11.40 7.38 -10.11
N LEU A 219 -10.19 6.81 -10.07
CA LEU A 219 -9.53 6.34 -8.86
C LEU A 219 -8.29 7.19 -8.58
N ASN A 220 -8.14 7.67 -7.34
CA ASN A 220 -6.94 8.37 -6.90
C ASN A 220 -5.97 7.41 -6.19
N GLY A 221 -4.68 7.77 -6.14
CA GLY A 221 -3.63 6.91 -5.60
C GLY A 221 -2.85 6.15 -6.69
N GLY A 222 -1.81 5.43 -6.27
CA GLY A 222 -1.07 4.50 -7.12
C GLY A 222 -1.70 3.10 -7.19
N LEU A 223 -1.14 2.26 -8.04
CA LEU A 223 -1.61 0.87 -8.26
C LEU A 223 -1.58 0.00 -6.99
N ASP A 224 -0.58 0.21 -6.13
CA ASP A 224 -0.30 -0.62 -4.97
C ASP A 224 -1.45 -0.66 -3.95
N ILE A 225 -1.95 0.52 -3.55
CA ILE A 225 -3.00 0.60 -2.53
C ILE A 225 -4.31 -0.06 -2.98
N TRP A 226 -4.60 0.01 -4.29
CA TRP A 226 -5.79 -0.60 -4.86
C TRP A 226 -5.66 -2.12 -4.98
N LEU A 227 -4.50 -2.63 -5.38
CA LEU A 227 -4.22 -4.07 -5.34
C LEU A 227 -4.41 -4.61 -3.92
N PHE A 228 -3.87 -3.91 -2.90
CA PHE A 228 -4.01 -4.27 -1.50
C PHE A 228 -5.47 -4.33 -1.05
N ARG A 229 -6.21 -3.23 -1.23
CA ARG A 229 -7.61 -3.10 -0.77
C ARG A 229 -8.55 -4.07 -1.49
N ASN A 230 -8.40 -4.21 -2.80
CA ASN A 230 -9.29 -5.06 -3.57
C ASN A 230 -9.06 -6.54 -3.23
N THR A 231 -7.80 -6.96 -3.03
CA THR A 231 -7.48 -8.32 -2.59
C THR A 231 -7.99 -8.60 -1.16
N GLU A 232 -7.91 -7.62 -0.25
CA GLU A 232 -8.51 -7.73 1.09
C GLU A 232 -10.02 -7.99 1.01
N LYS A 233 -10.74 -7.32 0.10
CA LYS A 233 -12.17 -7.58 -0.13
C LYS A 233 -12.45 -8.99 -0.64
N ILE A 234 -11.59 -9.53 -1.49
CA ILE A 234 -11.71 -10.94 -1.92
C ILE A 234 -11.63 -11.89 -0.73
N VAL A 235 -10.72 -11.64 0.23
CA VAL A 235 -10.62 -12.43 1.47
C VAL A 235 -11.87 -12.29 2.34
N GLU A 236 -12.37 -11.06 2.52
CA GLU A 236 -13.58 -10.80 3.31
C GLU A 236 -14.79 -11.57 2.74
N TRP A 237 -14.98 -11.50 1.43
CA TRP A 237 -16.12 -12.12 0.76
C TRP A 237 -15.99 -13.64 0.65
N SER A 238 -14.79 -14.17 0.43
CA SER A 238 -14.57 -15.63 0.36
C SER A 238 -14.81 -16.29 1.72
N GLY A 239 -14.30 -15.68 2.81
CA GLY A 239 -14.59 -16.11 4.17
C GLY A 239 -16.08 -16.02 4.50
N SER A 240 -16.74 -14.91 4.11
CA SER A 240 -18.19 -14.76 4.29
C SER A 240 -19.01 -15.81 3.52
N ALA A 241 -18.59 -16.19 2.31
CA ALA A 241 -19.25 -17.21 1.51
C ALA A 241 -19.10 -18.60 2.17
N ARG A 242 -17.87 -18.94 2.57
CA ARG A 242 -17.58 -20.20 3.27
C ARG A 242 -18.40 -20.34 4.55
N ASP A 243 -18.43 -19.31 5.39
CA ASP A 243 -19.12 -19.38 6.67
C ASP A 243 -20.66 -19.49 6.50
N ALA A 244 -21.21 -18.90 5.43
CA ALA A 244 -22.64 -18.97 5.10
C ALA A 244 -23.11 -20.38 4.70
N TRP A 245 -22.20 -21.28 4.32
CA TRP A 245 -22.50 -22.68 4.00
C TRP A 245 -23.19 -23.42 5.16
N ASN A 246 -22.87 -23.05 6.40
CA ASN A 246 -23.44 -23.65 7.61
C ASN A 246 -24.93 -23.37 7.79
N SER A 247 -25.46 -22.34 7.13
CA SER A 247 -26.88 -21.98 7.28
C SER A 247 -27.84 -22.96 6.62
N LYS A 248 -27.39 -23.73 5.62
CA LYS A 248 -28.19 -24.74 4.88
C LYS A 248 -29.57 -24.23 4.44
N SER A 249 -29.66 -22.96 4.05
CA SER A 249 -30.92 -22.28 3.75
C SER A 249 -30.87 -21.57 2.40
N ALA A 250 -32.05 -21.28 1.81
CA ALA A 250 -32.14 -20.49 0.59
C ALA A 250 -31.47 -19.10 0.75
N ALA A 251 -31.73 -18.42 1.86
CA ALA A 251 -31.12 -17.12 2.17
C ALA A 251 -29.57 -17.20 2.28
N GLY A 252 -29.05 -18.32 2.79
CA GLY A 252 -27.62 -18.61 2.82
C GLY A 252 -27.03 -18.82 1.44
N ALA A 253 -27.71 -19.59 0.60
CA ALA A 253 -27.34 -19.80 -0.79
C ALA A 253 -27.32 -18.49 -1.59
N ASP A 254 -28.28 -17.59 -1.34
CA ASP A 254 -28.29 -16.25 -1.92
C ASP A 254 -27.12 -15.41 -1.41
N LEU A 255 -26.79 -15.51 -0.12
CA LEU A 255 -25.63 -14.82 0.43
C LEU A 255 -24.32 -15.29 -0.22
N ILE A 256 -24.14 -16.61 -0.37
CA ILE A 256 -22.98 -17.18 -1.04
C ILE A 256 -22.87 -16.60 -2.45
N ARG A 257 -23.92 -16.69 -3.28
CA ARG A 257 -23.89 -16.16 -4.66
C ARG A 257 -23.63 -14.68 -4.74
N ARG A 258 -24.17 -13.88 -3.81
CA ARG A 258 -23.84 -12.45 -3.73
C ARG A 258 -22.34 -12.24 -3.47
N GLN A 259 -21.73 -12.97 -2.55
CA GLN A 259 -20.29 -12.82 -2.31
C GLN A 259 -19.45 -13.28 -3.49
N LEU A 260 -19.81 -14.40 -4.13
CA LEU A 260 -19.14 -14.89 -5.34
C LEU A 260 -19.22 -13.87 -6.49
N SER A 261 -20.40 -13.26 -6.70
CA SER A 261 -20.57 -12.22 -7.72
C SER A 261 -19.70 -10.98 -7.46
N ARG A 262 -19.46 -10.63 -6.18
CA ARG A 262 -18.58 -9.51 -5.82
C ARG A 262 -17.11 -9.85 -6.02
N ILE A 263 -16.72 -11.08 -5.71
CA ILE A 263 -15.38 -11.61 -5.96
C ILE A 263 -15.08 -11.52 -7.46
N LEU A 264 -15.94 -12.09 -8.31
CA LEU A 264 -15.79 -12.05 -9.76
C LEU A 264 -15.77 -10.61 -10.29
N ALA A 265 -16.65 -9.73 -9.80
CA ALA A 265 -16.66 -8.33 -10.23
C ALA A 265 -15.31 -7.59 -10.01
N TYR A 266 -14.59 -7.89 -8.94
CA TYR A 266 -13.27 -7.29 -8.67
C TYR A 266 -12.12 -8.03 -9.36
N LEU A 267 -12.24 -9.34 -9.56
CA LEU A 267 -11.26 -10.11 -10.32
C LEU A 267 -11.27 -9.75 -11.80
N ASP A 268 -12.47 -9.62 -12.37
CA ASP A 268 -12.71 -9.54 -13.81
C ASP A 268 -12.75 -8.10 -14.31
N GLY A 269 -13.08 -7.19 -13.40
CA GLY A 269 -13.53 -5.86 -13.77
C GLY A 269 -14.88 -5.90 -14.51
N THR A 270 -15.47 -4.72 -14.69
CA THR A 270 -16.87 -4.58 -15.13
C THR A 270 -17.14 -5.22 -16.49
N ILE A 271 -16.18 -5.15 -17.42
CA ILE A 271 -16.35 -5.65 -18.79
C ILE A 271 -16.40 -7.18 -18.79
N TYR A 272 -15.36 -7.85 -18.26
CA TYR A 272 -15.28 -9.31 -18.29
C TYR A 272 -16.28 -9.97 -17.35
N TYR A 273 -16.62 -9.31 -16.23
CA TYR A 273 -17.70 -9.76 -15.34
C TYR A 273 -19.03 -9.98 -16.08
N HIS A 274 -19.42 -9.05 -16.96
CA HIS A 274 -20.67 -9.17 -17.72
C HIS A 274 -20.60 -10.15 -18.89
N ILE A 275 -19.40 -10.49 -19.35
CA ILE A 275 -19.19 -11.57 -20.32
C ILE A 275 -19.39 -12.93 -19.62
N GLU A 276 -18.83 -13.09 -18.43
CA GLU A 276 -18.90 -14.34 -17.67
C GLU A 276 -20.25 -14.60 -17.02
N LEU A 277 -20.90 -13.54 -16.53
CA LEU A 277 -22.20 -13.58 -15.87
C LEU A 277 -23.22 -12.66 -16.58
N PRO A 278 -23.70 -13.03 -17.79
CA PRO A 278 -24.68 -12.24 -18.51
C PRO A 278 -25.98 -12.06 -17.72
N GLY A 279 -26.42 -10.81 -17.58
CA GLY A 279 -27.67 -10.46 -16.89
C GLY A 279 -27.56 -10.31 -15.37
N GLU A 280 -26.41 -10.64 -14.76
CA GLU A 280 -26.17 -10.37 -13.35
C GLU A 280 -25.90 -8.87 -13.11
N SER A 281 -26.48 -8.35 -12.04
CA SER A 281 -26.27 -6.96 -11.63
C SER A 281 -24.97 -6.81 -10.86
N LEU A 282 -24.22 -5.73 -11.11
CA LEU A 282 -23.02 -5.40 -10.35
C LEU A 282 -23.39 -5.04 -8.90
N ARG A 283 -22.80 -5.76 -7.92
CA ARG A 283 -23.10 -5.61 -6.47
C ARG A 283 -21.94 -5.03 -5.66
N VAL A 284 -21.07 -4.31 -6.36
CA VAL A 284 -19.89 -3.61 -5.84
C VAL A 284 -19.89 -2.17 -6.34
N ASP A 285 -18.96 -1.36 -5.86
CA ASP A 285 -18.76 -0.02 -6.38
C ASP A 285 -18.33 -0.09 -7.86
N PRO A 286 -19.09 0.52 -8.79
CA PRO A 286 -18.81 0.43 -10.22
C PRO A 286 -17.53 1.17 -10.62
N THR A 287 -17.08 2.17 -9.86
CA THR A 287 -15.84 2.89 -10.14
C THR A 287 -14.63 2.02 -9.78
N ILE A 288 -14.65 1.39 -8.61
CA ILE A 288 -13.57 0.49 -8.18
C ILE A 288 -13.48 -0.73 -9.10
N ALA A 289 -14.62 -1.32 -9.46
CA ALA A 289 -14.69 -2.48 -10.34
C ALA A 289 -14.42 -2.19 -11.82
N LYS A 290 -14.10 -0.94 -12.22
CA LYS A 290 -13.63 -0.69 -13.61
C LYS A 290 -12.28 -1.33 -13.87
N VAL A 291 -11.42 -1.39 -12.86
CA VAL A 291 -10.07 -1.93 -12.96
C VAL A 291 -10.04 -3.31 -12.34
N ALA A 292 -9.82 -4.32 -13.18
CA ALA A 292 -9.74 -5.71 -12.77
C ALA A 292 -8.49 -5.99 -11.92
N LEU A 293 -8.54 -6.97 -11.02
CA LEU A 293 -7.32 -7.51 -10.42
C LEU A 293 -6.53 -8.37 -11.42
N LEU A 294 -7.24 -9.15 -12.25
CA LEU A 294 -6.67 -10.03 -13.26
C LEU A 294 -6.68 -9.38 -14.65
N GLU A 295 -5.73 -9.79 -15.48
CA GLU A 295 -5.67 -9.41 -16.90
C GLU A 295 -6.17 -10.57 -17.76
N PHE A 296 -7.14 -10.29 -18.64
CA PHE A 296 -7.75 -11.28 -19.53
C PHE A 296 -7.35 -11.07 -21.00
N ASP A 297 -7.14 -9.82 -21.42
CA ASP A 297 -6.68 -9.47 -22.78
C ASP A 297 -5.60 -8.39 -22.73
N VAL A 298 -4.34 -8.83 -22.80
CA VAL A 298 -3.14 -7.96 -22.74
C VAL A 298 -3.09 -6.89 -23.84
N GLU A 299 -3.85 -7.05 -24.92
CA GLU A 299 -3.86 -6.11 -26.05
C GLU A 299 -5.01 -5.10 -25.94
N LYS A 300 -6.17 -5.51 -25.41
CA LYS A 300 -7.40 -4.70 -25.48
C LYS A 300 -7.96 -4.27 -24.13
N GLN A 301 -7.54 -4.90 -23.04
CA GLN A 301 -7.99 -4.52 -21.70
C GLN A 301 -7.33 -3.19 -21.31
N ASP A 302 -8.17 -2.15 -21.19
CA ASP A 302 -7.76 -0.82 -20.78
C ASP A 302 -8.78 -0.24 -19.78
N PRO A 303 -8.40 0.05 -18.53
CA PRO A 303 -7.05 -0.08 -17.96
C PRO A 303 -6.62 -1.55 -17.77
N PRO A 304 -5.31 -1.86 -17.84
CA PRO A 304 -4.81 -3.19 -17.55
C PRO A 304 -5.11 -3.58 -16.09
N GLY A 305 -5.32 -4.86 -15.86
CA GLY A 305 -5.52 -5.44 -14.55
C GLY A 305 -4.31 -5.23 -13.64
N TYR A 306 -4.56 -5.03 -12.35
CA TYR A 306 -3.55 -4.57 -11.38
C TYR A 306 -2.26 -5.40 -11.40
N LEU A 307 -2.37 -6.73 -11.40
CA LEU A 307 -1.18 -7.60 -11.37
C LEU A 307 -0.29 -7.44 -12.60
N TYR A 308 -0.89 -7.40 -13.78
CA TYR A 308 -0.17 -7.20 -15.04
C TYR A 308 0.38 -5.77 -15.14
N HIS A 309 -0.41 -4.77 -14.71
CA HIS A 309 0.00 -3.38 -14.75
C HIS A 309 1.24 -3.16 -13.86
N ILE A 310 1.20 -3.61 -12.61
CA ILE A 310 2.33 -3.51 -11.68
C ILE A 310 3.52 -4.33 -12.19
N GLY A 311 3.34 -5.64 -12.39
CA GLY A 311 4.43 -6.58 -12.68
C GLY A 311 5.06 -6.35 -14.05
N THR A 312 4.24 -6.36 -15.10
CA THR A 312 4.74 -6.40 -16.48
C THR A 312 4.98 -5.00 -17.06
N ARG A 313 4.26 -3.96 -16.61
CA ARG A 313 4.49 -2.59 -17.12
C ARG A 313 5.50 -1.83 -16.26
N HIS A 314 5.23 -1.64 -14.97
CA HIS A 314 6.08 -0.78 -14.14
C HIS A 314 7.36 -1.49 -13.67
N LEU A 315 7.25 -2.66 -13.04
CA LEU A 315 8.42 -3.32 -12.46
C LEU A 315 9.40 -3.81 -13.54
N HIS A 316 8.89 -4.35 -14.64
CA HIS A 316 9.75 -4.73 -15.77
C HIS A 316 10.52 -3.53 -16.35
N ALA A 317 9.85 -2.39 -16.57
CA ALA A 317 10.51 -1.18 -17.05
C ALA A 317 11.55 -0.65 -16.05
N LEU A 318 11.21 -0.62 -14.75
CA LEU A 318 12.11 -0.19 -13.68
C LEU A 318 13.40 -1.02 -13.66
N ILE A 319 13.31 -2.34 -13.83
CA ILE A 319 14.49 -3.24 -13.88
C ILE A 319 15.46 -2.84 -15.01
N GLN A 320 14.94 -2.36 -16.15
CA GLN A 320 15.73 -1.97 -17.31
C GLN A 320 16.29 -0.54 -17.22
N LEU A 321 15.82 0.29 -16.28
CA LEU A 321 16.29 1.67 -16.18
C LEU A 321 17.76 1.74 -15.76
N PRO A 322 18.62 2.48 -16.48
CA PRO A 322 20.02 2.68 -16.08
C PRO A 322 20.16 3.35 -14.71
N ASP A 323 19.24 4.28 -14.40
CA ASP A 323 19.29 5.10 -13.19
C ASP A 323 18.60 4.44 -11.96
N ALA A 324 18.00 3.25 -12.11
CA ALA A 324 17.52 2.47 -10.97
C ALA A 324 18.69 1.79 -10.25
N SER A 325 18.72 1.88 -8.92
CA SER A 325 19.81 1.29 -8.14
C SER A 325 19.77 -0.24 -8.14
N PRO A 326 20.90 -0.93 -7.86
CA PRO A 326 20.92 -2.39 -7.77
C PRO A 326 19.86 -2.95 -6.81
N ASP A 327 19.68 -2.32 -5.65
CA ASP A 327 18.71 -2.73 -4.65
C ASP A 327 17.27 -2.56 -5.16
N GLN A 328 16.97 -1.46 -5.86
CA GLN A 328 15.67 -1.26 -6.49
C GLN A 328 15.37 -2.32 -7.55
N LYS A 329 16.38 -2.71 -8.36
CA LYS A 329 16.22 -3.75 -9.38
C LYS A 329 16.00 -5.13 -8.76
N GLU A 330 16.78 -5.48 -7.73
CA GLU A 330 16.60 -6.74 -7.00
C GLU A 330 15.21 -6.81 -6.36
N LEU A 331 14.79 -5.72 -5.72
CA LEU A 331 13.48 -5.63 -5.09
C LEU A 331 12.34 -5.73 -6.12
N ALA A 332 12.46 -5.07 -7.28
CA ALA A 332 11.48 -5.18 -8.36
C ALA A 332 11.37 -6.61 -8.92
N VAL A 333 12.50 -7.34 -9.04
CA VAL A 333 12.49 -8.76 -9.42
C VAL A 333 11.78 -9.61 -8.37
N ARG A 334 12.02 -9.34 -7.08
CA ARG A 334 11.33 -10.05 -5.98
C ARG A 334 9.82 -9.79 -6.01
N ILE A 335 9.41 -8.52 -6.15
CA ILE A 335 7.99 -8.16 -6.23
C ILE A 335 7.34 -8.83 -7.45
N SER A 336 8.02 -8.86 -8.60
CA SER A 336 7.49 -9.53 -9.81
C SER A 336 7.20 -11.02 -9.55
N LYS A 337 8.09 -11.73 -8.86
CA LYS A 337 7.84 -13.13 -8.46
C LYS A 337 6.68 -13.28 -7.48
N ALA A 338 6.50 -12.32 -6.57
CA ALA A 338 5.37 -12.31 -5.65
C ALA A 338 4.04 -12.07 -6.40
N ILE A 339 4.02 -11.14 -7.36
CA ILE A 339 2.90 -10.90 -8.26
C ILE A 339 2.53 -12.18 -9.05
N ASP A 340 3.52 -12.94 -9.53
CA ASP A 340 3.27 -14.22 -10.21
C ASP A 340 2.56 -15.23 -9.28
N ASN A 341 2.97 -15.32 -8.01
CA ASN A 341 2.28 -16.17 -7.03
C ASN A 341 0.82 -15.71 -6.82
N VAL A 342 0.62 -14.40 -6.61
CA VAL A 342 -0.70 -13.80 -6.42
C VAL A 342 -1.59 -14.04 -7.63
N ASN A 343 -1.05 -13.94 -8.85
CA ASN A 343 -1.78 -14.21 -10.07
C ASN A 343 -2.31 -15.64 -10.11
N VAL A 344 -1.49 -16.65 -9.78
CA VAL A 344 -1.91 -18.05 -9.72
C VAL A 344 -3.03 -18.25 -8.69
N TRP A 345 -2.88 -17.68 -7.50
CA TRP A 345 -3.88 -17.81 -6.44
C TRP A 345 -5.20 -17.13 -6.82
N LEU A 346 -5.16 -15.90 -7.36
CA LEU A 346 -6.37 -15.19 -7.77
C LEU A 346 -7.06 -15.80 -8.99
N GLN A 347 -6.31 -16.39 -9.94
CA GLN A 347 -6.90 -17.19 -11.02
C GLN A 347 -7.60 -18.45 -10.48
N THR A 348 -7.07 -19.07 -9.43
CA THR A 348 -7.74 -20.20 -8.77
C THR A 348 -9.02 -19.75 -8.09
N VAL A 349 -8.97 -18.63 -7.34
CA VAL A 349 -10.15 -18.00 -6.72
C VAL A 349 -11.22 -17.68 -7.76
N HIS A 350 -10.83 -17.11 -8.90
CA HIS A 350 -11.73 -16.83 -10.02
C HIS A 350 -12.48 -18.09 -10.48
N ASN A 351 -11.73 -19.14 -10.80
CA ASN A 351 -12.29 -20.40 -11.32
C ASN A 351 -13.22 -21.08 -10.31
N ASP A 352 -12.83 -21.10 -9.03
CA ASP A 352 -13.64 -21.67 -7.96
C ASP A 352 -14.92 -20.86 -7.74
N ALA A 353 -14.82 -19.52 -7.76
CA ALA A 353 -15.98 -18.64 -7.59
C ALA A 353 -16.99 -18.83 -8.72
N LEU A 354 -16.53 -18.90 -9.97
CA LEU A 354 -17.38 -19.12 -11.12
C LEU A 354 -18.06 -20.49 -11.07
N LYS A 355 -17.32 -21.53 -10.67
CA LYS A 355 -17.86 -22.89 -10.52
C LYS A 355 -18.91 -22.96 -9.41
N LEU A 356 -18.63 -22.38 -8.24
CA LEU A 356 -19.57 -22.28 -7.12
C LEU A 356 -20.83 -21.51 -7.48
N PHE A 357 -20.70 -20.40 -8.22
CA PHE A 357 -21.83 -19.57 -8.61
C PHE A 357 -22.85 -20.35 -9.45
N LYS A 358 -22.35 -21.23 -10.33
CA LYS A 358 -23.13 -22.07 -11.24
C LYS A 358 -23.74 -23.32 -10.57
N MET A 359 -23.36 -23.66 -9.33
CA MET A 359 -23.93 -24.81 -8.63
C MET A 359 -25.41 -24.60 -8.29
N THR A 360 -26.18 -25.67 -8.27
CA THR A 360 -27.52 -25.70 -7.64
C THR A 360 -27.39 -25.58 -6.11
N ASN A 361 -28.47 -25.22 -5.41
CA ASN A 361 -28.43 -25.16 -3.93
C ASN A 361 -28.08 -26.49 -3.28
N GLY A 362 -28.52 -27.61 -3.86
CA GLY A 362 -28.16 -28.95 -3.37
C GLY A 362 -26.66 -29.22 -3.48
N GLN A 363 -26.05 -28.91 -4.62
CA GLN A 363 -24.60 -29.04 -4.83
C GLN A 363 -23.81 -28.09 -3.92
N LEU A 364 -24.27 -26.83 -3.81
CA LEU A 364 -23.61 -25.80 -3.01
C LEU A 364 -23.53 -26.20 -1.52
N PHE A 365 -24.59 -26.83 -0.99
CA PHE A 365 -24.63 -27.30 0.39
C PHE A 365 -24.16 -28.74 0.59
N GLY A 366 -23.80 -29.45 -0.47
CA GLY A 366 -23.15 -30.75 -0.42
C GLY A 366 -21.66 -30.64 -0.09
N ASP A 367 -20.97 -31.79 -0.07
CA ASP A 367 -19.55 -31.88 0.26
C ASP A 367 -18.67 -31.18 -0.78
N ASP A 368 -18.98 -31.33 -2.08
CA ASP A 368 -18.24 -30.64 -3.15
C ASP A 368 -18.29 -29.12 -3.01
N GLY A 369 -19.48 -28.57 -2.71
CA GLY A 369 -19.64 -27.13 -2.49
C GLY A 369 -18.89 -26.66 -1.24
N ARG A 370 -18.83 -27.48 -0.18
CA ARG A 370 -18.06 -27.20 1.03
C ARG A 370 -16.57 -27.10 0.73
N LEU A 371 -16.01 -28.16 0.13
CA LEU A 371 -14.59 -28.26 -0.17
C LEU A 371 -14.15 -27.11 -1.07
N LEU A 372 -14.96 -26.76 -2.06
CA LEU A 372 -14.66 -25.67 -2.98
C LEU A 372 -14.76 -24.29 -2.32
N LEU A 373 -15.67 -24.08 -1.35
CA LEU A 373 -15.71 -22.86 -0.54
C LEU A 373 -14.52 -22.75 0.42
N ASP A 374 -14.08 -23.88 1.00
CA ASP A 374 -12.89 -23.94 1.84
C ASP A 374 -11.63 -23.62 1.01
N GLU A 375 -11.54 -24.14 -0.21
CA GLU A 375 -10.45 -23.87 -1.15
C GLU A 375 -10.45 -22.41 -1.62
N LEU A 376 -11.60 -21.88 -2.04
CA LEU A 376 -11.78 -20.47 -2.42
C LEU A 376 -11.25 -19.54 -1.31
N ALA A 377 -11.65 -19.79 -0.06
CA ALA A 377 -11.21 -18.99 1.08
C ALA A 377 -9.72 -19.15 1.37
N THR A 378 -9.17 -20.35 1.21
CA THR A 378 -7.74 -20.65 1.40
C THR A 378 -6.88 -19.94 0.35
N GLN A 379 -7.25 -20.03 -0.93
CA GLN A 379 -6.53 -19.39 -2.03
C GLN A 379 -6.61 -17.87 -1.96
N ALA A 380 -7.77 -17.31 -1.59
CA ALA A 380 -7.89 -15.88 -1.33
C ALA A 380 -6.97 -15.44 -0.19
N ASN A 381 -6.89 -16.23 0.89
CA ASN A 381 -5.99 -15.95 2.00
C ASN A 381 -4.52 -15.97 1.57
N TYR A 382 -4.10 -16.99 0.80
CA TYR A 382 -2.75 -17.07 0.26
C TYR A 382 -2.43 -15.89 -0.67
N ALA A 383 -3.35 -15.51 -1.55
CA ALA A 383 -3.21 -14.31 -2.38
C ALA A 383 -2.92 -13.06 -1.55
N PHE A 384 -3.58 -12.91 -0.40
CA PHE A 384 -3.41 -11.74 0.45
C PHE A 384 -2.16 -11.80 1.33
N VAL A 385 -2.04 -12.80 2.20
CA VAL A 385 -0.97 -12.83 3.24
C VAL A 385 0.24 -13.69 2.87
N GLY A 386 0.17 -14.42 1.76
CA GLY A 386 1.18 -15.38 1.34
C GLY A 386 1.01 -16.76 1.97
N GLN A 387 1.96 -17.64 1.70
CA GLN A 387 2.01 -19.00 2.21
C GLN A 387 3.43 -19.35 2.65
N ILE A 388 3.58 -19.95 3.83
CA ILE A 388 4.84 -20.58 4.23
C ILE A 388 4.80 -22.04 3.77
N ASN A 389 5.79 -22.46 2.99
CA ASN A 389 5.96 -23.87 2.69
C ASN A 389 6.46 -24.59 3.96
N PRO A 390 5.68 -25.52 4.54
CA PRO A 390 6.04 -26.15 5.82
C PRO A 390 7.24 -27.10 5.71
N TYR A 391 7.63 -27.51 4.50
CA TYR A 391 8.75 -28.43 4.28
C TYR A 391 10.07 -27.71 3.99
N THR A 392 10.01 -26.50 3.42
CA THR A 392 11.21 -25.72 3.07
C THR A 392 11.40 -24.48 3.93
N SER A 393 10.40 -24.13 4.76
CA SER A 393 10.31 -22.86 5.51
C SER A 393 10.39 -21.61 4.61
N GLN A 394 10.23 -21.78 3.29
CA GLN A 394 10.27 -20.67 2.34
C GLN A 394 8.90 -20.01 2.26
N VAL A 395 8.90 -18.68 2.28
CA VAL A 395 7.70 -17.86 2.12
C VAL A 395 7.44 -17.65 0.63
N LYS A 396 6.24 -18.01 0.18
CA LYS A 396 5.64 -17.44 -1.04
C LYS A 396 4.90 -16.18 -0.62
N GLU A 397 5.39 -15.04 -1.08
CA GLU A 397 4.85 -13.73 -0.76
C GLU A 397 3.49 -13.52 -1.41
N GLY A 398 2.56 -12.93 -0.65
CA GLY A 398 1.26 -12.44 -1.13
C GLY A 398 1.24 -10.91 -1.22
N VAL A 399 0.05 -10.36 -1.45
CA VAL A 399 -0.18 -8.91 -1.65
C VAL A 399 0.30 -8.06 -0.46
N VAL A 400 0.24 -8.55 0.77
CA VAL A 400 0.78 -7.84 1.94
C VAL A 400 2.27 -7.57 1.79
N GLN A 401 3.06 -8.56 1.36
CA GLN A 401 4.49 -8.36 1.16
C GLN A 401 4.78 -7.54 -0.10
N VAL A 402 3.99 -7.73 -1.17
CA VAL A 402 4.05 -6.86 -2.37
C VAL A 402 3.90 -5.40 -1.97
N HIS A 403 2.91 -5.08 -1.13
CA HIS A 403 2.62 -3.71 -0.68
C HIS A 403 3.81 -3.03 0.00
N TYR A 404 4.36 -3.67 1.03
CA TYR A 404 5.53 -3.10 1.73
C TYR A 404 6.78 -3.04 0.84
N ASN A 405 6.96 -4.03 -0.05
CA ASN A 405 8.09 -4.03 -0.96
C ASN A 405 7.97 -2.94 -2.04
N ILE A 406 6.76 -2.64 -2.54
CA ILE A 406 6.54 -1.52 -3.46
C ILE A 406 6.83 -0.19 -2.78
N GLN A 407 6.39 0.02 -1.52
CA GLN A 407 6.77 1.22 -0.76
C GLN A 407 8.29 1.38 -0.64
N ARG A 408 9.02 0.27 -0.43
CA ARG A 408 10.48 0.27 -0.34
C ARG A 408 11.19 0.64 -1.65
N LEU A 409 10.55 0.52 -2.81
CA LEU A 409 11.12 1.03 -4.06
C LEU A 409 11.32 2.55 -4.02
N ALA A 410 10.47 3.26 -3.27
CA ALA A 410 10.59 4.69 -3.00
C ALA A 410 11.58 4.96 -1.85
N THR A 411 12.81 4.45 -1.97
CA THR A 411 13.89 4.77 -1.03
C THR A 411 14.89 5.70 -1.70
N PHE A 412 15.13 6.85 -1.07
CA PHE A 412 16.24 7.73 -1.42
C PHE A 412 17.56 7.15 -0.92
N GLU A 413 18.58 7.12 -1.78
CA GLU A 413 19.97 6.85 -1.42
C GLU A 413 20.70 8.18 -1.18
N ILE A 414 20.99 8.50 0.08
CA ILE A 414 21.55 9.78 0.47
C ILE A 414 23.06 9.78 0.28
N ARG A 415 23.58 10.80 -0.39
CA ARG A 415 24.99 10.97 -0.71
C ARG A 415 25.49 12.31 -0.21
N GLU A 416 26.78 12.38 0.10
CA GLU A 416 27.45 13.63 0.46
C GLU A 416 27.60 14.53 -0.75
N CYS A 417 27.35 15.83 -0.55
CA CYS A 417 27.60 16.84 -1.56
C CYS A 417 29.06 17.25 -1.51
N THR A 418 29.73 17.12 -2.65
CA THR A 418 31.17 17.35 -2.78
C THR A 418 31.43 18.30 -3.95
N SER A 419 32.63 18.86 -4.04
CA SER A 419 32.99 19.72 -5.18
C SER A 419 32.95 18.99 -6.53
N SER A 420 33.21 17.67 -6.54
CA SER A 420 33.12 16.82 -7.73
C SER A 420 31.70 16.36 -8.04
N HIS A 421 30.81 16.39 -7.04
CA HIS A 421 29.41 16.01 -7.15
C HIS A 421 28.57 16.98 -6.30
N PRO A 422 28.36 18.20 -6.81
CA PRO A 422 27.55 19.17 -6.08
C PRO A 422 26.13 18.61 -5.94
N CYS A 423 25.46 18.95 -4.84
CA CYS A 423 24.02 18.80 -4.74
C CYS A 423 23.39 19.46 -5.99
N ALA A 424 22.76 18.67 -6.86
CA ALA A 424 22.08 19.19 -8.01
C ALA A 424 20.67 19.61 -7.60
N LEU A 425 20.31 20.87 -7.85
CA LEU A 425 18.90 21.25 -7.99
C LEU A 425 18.52 21.22 -9.44
#